data_AF-A0A961CZW9-F1
#
_entry.id   AF-A0A961CZW9-F1
#
_cell.length_a   1.000
_cell.length_b   1.000
_cell.length_c   1.000
_cell.angle_alpha   90.00
_cell.angle_beta   90.00
_cell.angle_gamma   90.00
#
_symmetry.space_group_name_H-M   'P 1'
#
loop_
_entity.id
_entity.type
_entity.pdbx_description
1 polymer ?
#
loop_
_entity_poly.entity_id
_entity_poly.type
_entity_poly.pdbx_seq_one_letter_code
_entity_poly.pdbx_strand_id
1 'polypeptide(L)'
;MHVLQERTGPAELAAAIVHAARAGARGLVLHADEAAGTAARLARCLDPGFEITVREVRGSTSAPATPDPLPVVLPGADDAGPLVSELESMGLEVVLEQGEWRGELAGLEVARIVRWPSETGGDDLLHIEAGVGRFDRDATALMHGVEDPETALRRAMDAVSARRHPGVATNPVSVLARSRWMRSAAVTDPGALGLVDLQPVETTFPPASVREERPAAALGHRGDGESVLVVFGAGTGFELVPVAVDTRELQAPGRTVVLVVPPRDHMASLDELVAAGSAAGRGVVELIEVDPPWAT
;
A
#
# COMPACT_ATOMS: atom_id res chain seq x y z
N MET A 1 14.60 -22.14 15.24
CA MET A 1 13.15 -22.23 15.55
C MET A 1 12.42 -22.63 14.27
N HIS A 2 11.42 -23.49 14.36
CA HIS A 2 10.58 -23.88 13.23
C HIS A 2 9.19 -23.28 13.41
N VAL A 3 8.64 -22.70 12.35
CA VAL A 3 7.28 -22.17 12.32
C VAL A 3 6.59 -22.77 11.10
N LEU A 4 5.40 -23.34 11.30
CA LEU A 4 4.54 -23.82 10.23
C LEU A 4 3.44 -22.80 10.01
N GLN A 5 3.25 -22.36 8.76
CA GLN A 5 2.20 -21.42 8.37
C GLN A 5 1.53 -21.88 7.08
N GLU A 6 0.20 -21.90 7.11
CA GLU A 6 -0.64 -22.25 5.97
C GLU A 6 -0.52 -21.19 4.87
N ARG A 7 -0.64 -19.91 5.25
CA ARG A 7 -0.46 -18.76 4.36
C ARG A 7 0.62 -17.84 4.89
N THR A 8 1.61 -17.54 4.05
CA THR A 8 2.75 -16.72 4.45
C THR A 8 2.76 -15.39 3.70
N GLY A 9 2.17 -14.36 4.30
CA GLY A 9 2.22 -12.99 3.83
C GLY A 9 3.27 -12.14 4.56
N PRO A 10 3.36 -10.85 4.21
CA PRO A 10 4.26 -9.90 4.86
C PRO A 10 4.12 -9.86 6.38
N ALA A 11 2.88 -9.79 6.89
CA ALA A 11 2.60 -9.71 8.32
C ALA A 11 3.02 -10.99 9.05
N GLU A 12 2.73 -12.16 8.48
CA GLU A 12 3.02 -13.44 9.11
C GLU A 12 4.54 -13.71 9.16
N LEU A 13 5.28 -13.35 8.12
CA LEU A 13 6.75 -13.40 8.10
C LEU A 13 7.34 -12.49 9.20
N ALA A 14 6.90 -11.23 9.26
CA ALA A 14 7.38 -10.27 10.26
C ALA A 14 7.07 -10.74 11.69
N ALA A 15 5.87 -11.26 11.94
CA ALA A 15 5.50 -11.83 13.24
C ALA A 15 6.41 -13.02 13.62
N ALA A 16 6.73 -13.90 12.67
CA ALA A 16 7.64 -15.03 12.90
C ALA A 16 9.07 -14.57 13.22
N ILE A 17 9.56 -13.51 12.55
CA ILE A 17 10.87 -12.89 12.83
C ILE A 17 10.91 -12.31 14.24
N VAL A 18 9.92 -11.48 14.59
CA VAL A 18 9.83 -10.87 15.94
C VAL A 18 9.75 -11.95 17.02
N HIS A 19 8.94 -12.99 16.79
CA HIS A 19 8.86 -14.12 17.71
C HIS A 19 10.20 -14.84 17.86
N ALA A 20 10.91 -15.10 16.76
CA ALA A 20 12.21 -15.77 16.77
C ALA A 20 13.27 -14.96 17.53
N ALA A 21 13.31 -13.65 17.28
CA ALA A 21 14.23 -12.73 17.94
C ALA A 21 14.01 -12.72 19.45
N ARG A 22 12.75 -12.56 19.88
CA ARG A 22 12.37 -12.56 21.31
C ARG A 22 12.61 -13.89 22.01
N ALA A 23 12.52 -15.00 21.28
CA ALA A 23 12.88 -16.31 21.78
C ALA A 23 14.40 -16.57 21.84
N GLY A 24 15.24 -15.62 21.40
CA GLY A 24 16.69 -15.80 21.31
C GLY A 24 17.10 -16.89 20.31
N ALA A 25 16.29 -17.10 19.27
CA ALA A 25 16.56 -18.12 18.26
C ALA A 25 17.79 -17.73 17.42
N ARG A 26 18.60 -18.73 17.04
CA ARG A 26 19.77 -18.55 16.15
C ARG A 26 19.45 -18.72 14.67
N GLY A 27 18.18 -18.90 14.34
CA GLY A 27 17.69 -19.13 12.98
C GLY A 27 16.19 -19.42 13.00
N LEU A 28 15.55 -19.09 11.88
CA LEU A 28 14.11 -19.27 11.64
C LEU A 28 13.93 -20.11 10.38
N VAL A 29 13.25 -21.25 10.51
CA VAL A 29 12.79 -22.04 9.37
C VAL A 29 11.27 -21.90 9.27
N LEU A 30 10.82 -21.23 8.21
CA LEU A 30 9.42 -21.00 7.92
C LEU A 30 8.93 -22.01 6.89
N HIS A 31 7.99 -22.86 7.26
CA HIS A 31 7.33 -23.80 6.36
C HIS A 31 6.03 -23.17 5.87
N ALA A 32 5.95 -22.90 4.56
CA ALA A 32 4.84 -22.22 3.91
C ALA A 32 4.13 -23.18 2.94
N ASP A 33 2.82 -23.32 3.08
CA ASP A 33 1.99 -24.08 2.12
C ASP A 33 1.67 -23.21 0.89
N GLU A 34 1.24 -21.96 1.14
CA GLU A 34 1.00 -20.96 0.10
C GLU A 34 2.00 -19.78 0.16
N ALA A 35 2.26 -19.18 -1.01
CA ALA A 35 3.08 -17.98 -1.17
C ALA A 35 4.54 -18.11 -0.65
N ALA A 36 5.09 -19.33 -0.65
CA ALA A 36 6.46 -19.59 -0.18
C ALA A 36 7.52 -18.78 -0.95
N GLY A 37 7.34 -18.60 -2.27
CA GLY A 37 8.26 -17.78 -3.09
C GLY A 37 8.21 -16.30 -2.73
N THR A 38 7.04 -15.77 -2.43
CA THR A 38 6.84 -14.39 -1.98
C THR A 38 7.45 -14.18 -0.61
N ALA A 39 7.23 -15.10 0.34
CA ALA A 39 7.89 -15.06 1.64
C ALA A 39 9.42 -15.15 1.53
N ALA A 40 9.94 -15.99 0.63
CA ALA A 40 11.37 -16.10 0.36
C ALA A 40 11.95 -14.80 -0.26
N ARG A 41 11.18 -14.11 -1.11
CA ARG A 41 11.55 -12.79 -1.66
C ARG A 41 11.66 -11.75 -0.55
N LEU A 42 10.62 -11.63 0.28
CA LEU A 42 10.60 -10.70 1.43
C LEU A 42 11.73 -10.95 2.42
N ALA A 43 12.00 -12.22 2.75
CA ALA A 43 13.06 -12.60 3.68
C ALA A 43 14.45 -12.13 3.24
N ARG A 44 14.71 -11.98 1.92
CA ARG A 44 15.99 -11.46 1.39
C ARG A 44 16.21 -9.97 1.64
N CYS A 45 15.17 -9.26 2.04
CA CYS A 45 15.20 -7.83 2.33
C CYS A 45 15.33 -7.54 3.83
N LEU A 46 15.43 -8.57 4.68
CA LEU A 46 15.46 -8.47 6.13
C LEU A 46 16.67 -9.24 6.68
N ASP A 47 17.40 -8.63 7.60
CA ASP A 47 18.48 -9.27 8.37
C ASP A 47 18.24 -9.05 9.88
N PRO A 48 17.51 -9.95 10.55
CA PRO A 48 17.28 -9.85 11.98
C PRO A 48 18.49 -10.33 12.82
N GLY A 49 19.67 -10.56 12.21
CA GLY A 49 20.86 -11.08 12.90
C GLY A 49 20.88 -12.61 13.04
N PHE A 50 19.97 -13.32 12.37
CA PHE A 50 19.95 -14.77 12.27
C PHE A 50 19.46 -15.23 10.88
N GLU A 51 19.81 -16.46 10.51
CA GLU A 51 19.42 -17.01 9.21
C GLU A 51 17.90 -17.26 9.13
N ILE A 52 17.27 -16.76 8.05
CA ILE A 52 15.89 -17.06 7.70
C ILE A 52 15.91 -18.04 6.52
N THR A 53 15.33 -19.22 6.71
CA THR A 53 15.09 -20.21 5.63
C THR A 53 13.60 -20.35 5.40
N VAL A 54 13.14 -20.13 4.17
CA VAL A 54 11.76 -20.41 3.76
C VAL A 54 11.72 -21.74 3.01
N ARG A 55 10.77 -22.61 3.39
CA ARG A 55 10.54 -23.91 2.76
C ARG A 55 9.11 -24.00 2.26
N GLU A 56 8.95 -24.38 1.01
CA GLU A 56 7.66 -24.70 0.42
C GLU A 56 7.25 -26.11 0.86
N VAL A 57 6.04 -26.26 1.38
CA VAL A 57 5.45 -27.55 1.72
C VAL A 57 4.78 -28.13 0.47
N ARG A 58 5.06 -29.41 0.20
CA ARG A 58 4.44 -30.16 -0.91
C ARG A 58 4.00 -31.51 -0.38
N GLY A 59 2.71 -31.60 -0.02
CA GLY A 59 2.15 -32.76 0.66
C GLY A 59 2.87 -33.02 1.99
N SER A 60 3.50 -34.19 2.13
CA SER A 60 4.25 -34.58 3.34
C SER A 60 5.75 -34.20 3.31
N THR A 61 6.20 -33.48 2.28
CA THR A 61 7.61 -33.09 2.10
C THR A 61 7.78 -31.58 2.08
N SER A 62 9.01 -31.09 2.25
CA SER A 62 9.32 -29.67 2.04
C SER A 62 10.66 -29.46 1.35
N ALA A 63 10.74 -28.45 0.50
CA ALA A 63 11.95 -28.05 -0.21
C ALA A 63 12.24 -26.55 0.04
N PRO A 64 13.51 -26.09 -0.09
CA PRO A 64 13.80 -24.66 -0.07
C PRO A 64 12.96 -23.92 -1.11
N ALA A 65 12.30 -22.84 -0.69
CA ALA A 65 11.50 -22.02 -1.58
C ALA A 65 12.40 -21.19 -2.49
N THR A 66 12.03 -21.10 -3.77
CA THR A 66 12.68 -20.16 -4.70
C THR A 66 12.01 -18.80 -4.58
N PRO A 67 12.74 -17.71 -4.34
CA PRO A 67 12.16 -16.37 -4.27
C PRO A 67 11.42 -16.00 -5.57
N ASP A 68 10.20 -15.50 -5.43
CA ASP A 68 9.44 -14.96 -6.57
C ASP A 68 10.16 -13.71 -7.15
N PRO A 69 9.99 -13.40 -8.44
CA PRO A 69 10.40 -12.11 -8.98
C PRO A 69 9.59 -10.98 -8.34
N LEU A 70 10.07 -9.74 -8.45
CA LEU A 70 9.25 -8.57 -8.12
C LEU A 70 8.02 -8.52 -9.05
N PRO A 71 6.88 -7.97 -8.57
CA PRO A 71 5.73 -7.73 -9.44
C PRO A 71 6.10 -6.76 -10.56
N VAL A 72 5.41 -6.90 -11.69
CA VAL A 72 5.60 -6.01 -12.84
C VAL A 72 4.73 -4.77 -12.66
N VAL A 73 5.33 -3.58 -12.70
CA VAL A 73 4.59 -2.31 -12.78
C VAL A 73 3.91 -2.25 -14.14
N LEU A 74 2.58 -2.18 -14.13
CA LEU A 74 1.79 -2.13 -15.34
C LEU A 74 1.58 -0.67 -15.74
N PRO A 75 1.86 -0.29 -17.00
CA PRO A 75 1.53 1.06 -17.47
C PRO A 75 0.01 1.25 -17.47
N GLY A 76 -0.43 2.47 -17.21
CA GLY A 76 -1.81 2.87 -17.44
C GLY A 76 -2.13 2.92 -18.94
N ALA A 77 -3.42 2.97 -19.27
CA ALA A 77 -3.84 3.11 -20.66
C ALA A 77 -3.33 4.41 -21.29
N ASP A 78 -2.74 4.32 -22.49
CA ASP A 78 -2.10 5.45 -23.19
C ASP A 78 -3.07 6.61 -23.48
N ASP A 79 -4.35 6.30 -23.70
CA ASP A 79 -5.42 7.24 -24.03
C ASP A 79 -6.12 7.86 -22.80
N ALA A 80 -5.66 7.56 -21.57
CA ALA A 80 -6.29 8.02 -20.33
C ALA A 80 -6.04 9.50 -20.00
N GLY A 81 -5.07 10.17 -20.64
CA GLY A 81 -4.62 11.52 -20.29
C GLY A 81 -5.74 12.57 -20.13
N PRO A 82 -6.72 12.66 -21.04
CA PRO A 82 -7.85 13.58 -20.88
C PRO A 82 -8.70 13.30 -19.63
N LEU A 83 -8.99 12.04 -19.33
CA LEU A 83 -9.78 11.64 -18.15
C LEU A 83 -8.99 11.82 -16.86
N VAL A 84 -7.67 11.59 -16.87
CA VAL A 84 -6.78 11.93 -15.76
C VAL A 84 -6.86 13.43 -15.45
N SER A 85 -6.73 14.27 -16.48
CA SER A 85 -6.83 15.73 -16.34
C SER A 85 -8.20 16.17 -15.83
N GLU A 86 -9.27 15.48 -16.24
CA GLU A 86 -10.63 15.71 -15.77
C GLU A 86 -10.75 15.45 -14.26
N LEU A 87 -10.30 14.28 -13.77
CA LEU A 87 -10.30 13.95 -12.35
C LEU A 87 -9.45 14.93 -11.51
N GLU A 88 -8.27 15.30 -12.00
CA GLU A 88 -7.40 16.31 -11.36
C GLU A 88 -8.09 17.68 -11.27
N SER A 89 -8.79 18.10 -12.32
CA SER A 89 -9.53 19.37 -12.34
C SER A 89 -10.68 19.42 -11.32
N MET A 90 -11.19 18.25 -10.93
CA MET A 90 -12.18 18.11 -9.85
C MET A 90 -11.53 18.08 -8.45
N GLY A 91 -10.20 18.13 -8.36
CA GLY A 91 -9.46 18.14 -7.10
C GLY A 91 -9.19 16.75 -6.53
N LEU A 92 -9.23 15.70 -7.35
CA LEU A 92 -8.86 14.35 -6.95
C LEU A 92 -7.35 14.13 -7.12
N GLU A 93 -6.75 13.38 -6.19
CA GLU A 93 -5.42 12.81 -6.39
C GLU A 93 -5.56 11.63 -7.35
N VAL A 94 -4.91 11.68 -8.51
CA VAL A 94 -4.97 10.58 -9.49
C VAL A 94 -3.75 9.68 -9.32
N VAL A 95 -4.00 8.39 -9.07
CA VAL A 95 -2.96 7.39 -8.84
C VAL A 95 -3.03 6.26 -9.86
N LEU A 96 -1.87 5.78 -10.31
CA LEU A 96 -1.74 4.58 -11.12
C LEU A 96 -1.30 3.41 -10.23
N GLU A 97 -2.11 2.36 -10.19
CA GLU A 97 -1.79 1.15 -9.43
C GLU A 97 -2.26 -0.08 -10.19
N GLN A 98 -1.37 -1.05 -10.41
CA GLN A 98 -1.67 -2.25 -11.21
C GLN A 98 -2.25 -1.96 -12.61
N GLY A 99 -1.82 -0.87 -13.25
CA GLY A 99 -2.29 -0.47 -14.58
C GLY A 99 -3.67 0.21 -14.58
N GLU A 100 -4.28 0.42 -13.41
CA GLU A 100 -5.55 1.12 -13.26
C GLU A 100 -5.34 2.55 -12.74
N TRP A 101 -5.94 3.53 -13.42
CA TRP A 101 -6.01 4.90 -12.92
C TRP A 101 -7.18 5.05 -11.95
N ARG A 102 -6.91 5.61 -10.77
CA ARG A 102 -7.88 5.81 -9.70
C ARG A 102 -7.88 7.27 -9.26
N GLY A 103 -9.07 7.85 -9.11
CA GLY A 103 -9.25 9.15 -8.48
C GLY A 103 -9.54 8.97 -7.00
N GLU A 104 -8.66 9.50 -6.15
CA GLU A 104 -8.75 9.42 -4.70
C GLU A 104 -9.07 10.78 -4.07
N LEU A 105 -9.94 10.77 -3.06
CA LEU A 105 -10.24 11.91 -2.21
C LEU A 105 -9.80 11.58 -0.79
N ALA A 106 -8.80 12.32 -0.27
CA ALA A 106 -8.17 12.03 1.02
C ALA A 106 -7.71 10.57 1.15
N GLY A 107 -7.12 10.01 0.07
CA GLY A 107 -6.64 8.63 -0.01
C GLY A 107 -7.73 7.56 -0.16
N LEU A 108 -9.00 7.94 -0.37
CA LEU A 108 -10.10 7.00 -0.60
C LEU A 108 -10.52 7.03 -2.07
N GLU A 109 -10.51 5.87 -2.74
CA GLU A 109 -10.94 5.72 -4.13
C GLU A 109 -12.42 6.11 -4.27
N VAL A 110 -12.69 7.14 -5.08
CA VAL A 110 -14.03 7.61 -5.45
C VAL A 110 -14.29 7.55 -6.95
N ALA A 111 -13.24 7.35 -7.76
CA ALA A 111 -13.34 7.17 -9.21
C ALA A 111 -12.31 6.16 -9.71
N ARG A 112 -12.61 5.53 -10.85
CA ARG A 112 -11.66 4.70 -11.61
C ARG A 112 -11.86 4.93 -13.10
N ILE A 113 -10.76 4.95 -13.86
CA ILE A 113 -10.83 4.92 -15.32
C ILE A 113 -10.82 3.47 -15.77
N VAL A 114 -11.85 3.06 -16.51
CA VAL A 114 -12.00 1.69 -17.02
C VAL A 114 -12.31 1.73 -18.51
N ARG A 115 -11.93 0.67 -19.23
CA ARG A 115 -12.39 0.45 -20.60
C ARG A 115 -13.72 -0.30 -20.54
N TRP A 116 -14.74 0.18 -21.23
CA TRP A 116 -16.05 -0.47 -21.31
C TRP A 116 -16.10 -1.46 -22.47
N PRO A 117 -16.04 -2.79 -22.23
CA PRO A 117 -15.91 -3.78 -23.30
C PRO A 117 -17.20 -3.89 -24.12
N SER A 118 -17.07 -3.91 -25.45
CA SER A 118 -18.19 -4.08 -26.38
C SER A 118 -18.92 -5.41 -26.19
N GLU A 119 -18.27 -6.46 -25.69
CA GLU A 119 -18.89 -7.76 -25.38
C GLU A 119 -19.92 -7.66 -24.25
N THR A 120 -19.79 -6.65 -23.39
CA THR A 120 -20.74 -6.34 -22.31
C THR A 120 -21.68 -5.18 -22.64
N GLY A 121 -21.68 -4.71 -23.90
CA GLY A 121 -22.52 -3.60 -24.37
C GLY A 121 -21.88 -2.22 -24.24
N GLY A 122 -20.57 -2.14 -24.00
CA GLY A 122 -19.79 -0.90 -24.02
C GLY A 122 -19.41 -0.43 -25.43
N ASP A 123 -18.61 0.63 -25.49
CA ASP A 123 -18.12 1.26 -26.73
C ASP A 123 -16.62 1.06 -26.98
N ASP A 124 -15.97 0.19 -26.19
CA ASP A 124 -14.53 -0.04 -26.16
C ASP A 124 -13.69 1.22 -25.86
N LEU A 125 -14.29 2.30 -25.33
CA LEU A 125 -13.59 3.51 -24.91
C LEU A 125 -13.32 3.52 -23.40
N LEU A 126 -12.47 4.44 -22.96
CA LEU A 126 -12.24 4.71 -21.55
C LEU A 126 -13.35 5.59 -20.98
N HIS A 127 -13.82 5.24 -19.79
CA HIS A 127 -14.84 5.95 -19.03
C HIS A 127 -14.43 6.12 -17.57
N ILE A 128 -14.94 7.18 -16.93
CA ILE A 128 -14.84 7.37 -15.48
C ILE A 128 -16.01 6.66 -14.82
N GLU A 129 -15.72 5.71 -13.94
CA GLU A 129 -16.70 5.11 -13.04
C GLU A 129 -16.58 5.68 -11.64
N ALA A 130 -17.65 6.34 -11.17
CA ALA A 130 -17.74 6.96 -9.86
C ALA A 130 -18.32 6.02 -8.79
N GLY A 131 -17.74 6.04 -7.59
CA GLY A 131 -18.23 5.35 -6.38
C GLY A 131 -17.10 4.93 -5.42
N VAL A 132 -17.46 4.74 -4.14
CA VAL A 132 -16.51 4.39 -3.06
C VAL A 132 -16.14 2.90 -3.12
N GLY A 133 -15.10 2.61 -3.89
CA GLY A 133 -14.66 1.23 -4.15
C GLY A 133 -15.66 0.42 -5.00
N ARG A 134 -15.27 -0.82 -5.32
CA ARG A 134 -15.99 -1.67 -6.28
C ARG A 134 -17.47 -1.88 -5.96
N PHE A 135 -17.81 -2.14 -4.70
CA PHE A 135 -19.19 -2.49 -4.33
C PHE A 135 -20.17 -1.33 -4.47
N ASP A 136 -19.73 -0.10 -4.20
CA ASP A 136 -20.57 1.09 -4.35
C ASP A 136 -20.74 1.43 -5.85
N ARG A 137 -19.71 1.17 -6.67
CA ARG A 137 -19.78 1.30 -8.13
C ARG A 137 -20.69 0.26 -8.77
N ASP A 138 -20.55 -1.00 -8.41
CA ASP A 138 -21.42 -2.09 -8.91
C ASP A 138 -22.89 -1.80 -8.55
N ALA A 139 -23.16 -1.32 -7.32
CA ALA A 139 -24.48 -0.92 -6.88
C ALA A 139 -25.00 0.34 -7.61
N THR A 140 -24.14 1.31 -7.89
CA THR A 140 -24.50 2.52 -8.64
C THR A 140 -24.84 2.20 -10.10
N ALA A 141 -24.04 1.34 -10.75
CA ALA A 141 -24.27 0.87 -12.12
C ALA A 141 -25.55 0.03 -12.25
N LEU A 142 -25.90 -0.76 -11.24
CA LEU A 142 -27.15 -1.54 -11.19
C LEU A 142 -28.40 -0.69 -10.91
N MET A 143 -28.26 0.42 -10.18
CA MET A 143 -29.39 1.24 -9.72
C MET A 143 -29.68 2.47 -10.60
N HIS A 144 -28.70 3.00 -11.31
CA HIS A 144 -28.86 4.23 -12.10
C HIS A 144 -28.71 3.94 -13.59
N GLY A 145 -29.83 3.64 -14.23
CA GLY A 145 -29.97 3.97 -15.65
C GLY A 145 -30.02 5.49 -15.77
N VAL A 146 -29.02 6.07 -16.45
CA VAL A 146 -28.97 7.49 -16.90
C VAL A 146 -28.60 8.55 -15.83
N GLU A 147 -27.67 8.27 -14.90
CA GLU A 147 -26.99 9.37 -14.19
C GLU A 147 -25.72 9.79 -14.93
N ASP A 148 -25.54 11.10 -15.10
CA ASP A 148 -24.33 11.68 -15.68
C ASP A 148 -23.10 11.38 -14.80
N PRO A 149 -21.97 10.89 -15.35
CA PRO A 149 -20.80 10.47 -14.55
C PRO A 149 -20.22 11.56 -13.66
N GLU A 150 -20.19 12.81 -14.13
CA GLU A 150 -19.72 13.95 -13.37
C GLU A 150 -20.62 14.21 -12.15
N THR A 151 -21.95 14.11 -12.34
CA THR A 151 -22.93 14.23 -11.25
C THR A 151 -22.76 13.13 -10.21
N ALA A 152 -22.58 11.88 -10.64
CA ALA A 152 -22.34 10.75 -9.74
C ALA A 152 -21.04 10.91 -8.95
N LEU A 153 -19.97 11.39 -9.61
CA LEU A 153 -18.68 11.64 -8.98
C LEU A 153 -18.76 12.74 -7.94
N ARG A 154 -19.38 13.87 -8.28
CA ARG A 154 -19.56 15.00 -7.36
C ARG A 154 -20.34 14.60 -6.11
N ARG A 155 -21.38 13.79 -6.26
CA ARG A 155 -22.14 13.21 -5.14
C ARG A 155 -21.27 12.30 -4.27
N ALA A 156 -20.42 11.45 -4.86
CA ALA A 156 -19.50 10.59 -4.11
C ALA A 156 -18.47 11.42 -3.33
N MET A 157 -17.92 12.47 -3.95
CA MET A 157 -17.00 13.40 -3.32
C MET A 157 -17.65 14.11 -2.13
N ASP A 158 -18.85 14.68 -2.31
CA ASP A 158 -19.58 15.36 -1.23
C ASP A 158 -19.84 14.42 -0.04
N ALA A 159 -20.24 13.16 -0.32
CA ALA A 159 -20.49 12.16 0.71
C ALA A 159 -19.23 11.78 1.51
N VAL A 160 -18.06 11.74 0.85
CA VAL A 160 -16.76 11.47 1.48
C VAL A 160 -16.28 12.69 2.26
N SER A 161 -16.26 13.88 1.64
CA SER A 161 -15.82 15.13 2.29
C SER A 161 -16.61 15.45 3.55
N ALA A 162 -17.91 15.13 3.60
CA ALA A 162 -18.74 15.32 4.79
C ALA A 162 -18.35 14.41 5.97
N ARG A 163 -17.60 13.33 5.74
CA ARG A 163 -17.29 12.28 6.74
C ARG A 163 -15.80 12.00 6.89
N ARG A 164 -14.96 12.54 6.01
CA ARG A 164 -13.52 12.29 5.94
C ARG A 164 -12.77 13.60 5.76
N HIS A 165 -12.63 14.32 6.87
CA HIS A 165 -11.85 15.54 6.96
C HIS A 165 -11.12 15.58 8.30
N PRO A 166 -10.09 16.43 8.45
CA PRO A 166 -9.35 16.53 9.69
C PRO A 166 -10.24 16.76 10.91
N GLY A 167 -9.99 16.02 11.99
CA GLY A 167 -10.72 16.15 13.27
C GLY A 167 -12.16 15.63 13.28
N VAL A 168 -12.66 15.03 12.20
CA VAL A 168 -13.99 14.41 12.18
C VAL A 168 -14.07 13.25 13.17
N ALA A 169 -15.20 13.12 13.87
CA ALA A 169 -15.45 11.98 14.74
C ALA A 169 -15.41 10.65 13.94
N THR A 170 -14.91 9.60 14.58
CA THR A 170 -14.78 8.27 13.98
C THR A 170 -16.10 7.78 13.40
N ASN A 171 -16.07 7.40 12.13
CA ASN A 171 -17.21 6.86 11.39
C ASN A 171 -16.73 5.81 10.36
N PRO A 172 -17.64 5.05 9.73
CA PRO A 172 -17.25 3.98 8.82
C PRO A 172 -16.37 4.41 7.64
N VAL A 173 -16.46 5.66 7.17
CA VAL A 173 -15.65 6.16 6.05
C VAL A 173 -14.27 6.62 6.53
N SER A 174 -14.19 7.21 7.74
CA SER A 174 -12.93 7.74 8.29
C SER A 174 -11.92 6.65 8.66
N VAL A 175 -12.36 5.39 8.81
CA VAL A 175 -11.47 4.27 9.17
C VAL A 175 -10.91 3.51 7.97
N LEU A 176 -11.39 3.79 6.75
CA LEU A 176 -10.93 3.13 5.53
C LEU A 176 -9.63 3.76 5.01
N ALA A 177 -8.75 2.94 4.44
CA ALA A 177 -7.54 3.35 3.73
C ALA A 177 -6.76 4.47 4.45
N ARG A 178 -6.48 4.27 5.75
CA ARG A 178 -5.86 5.28 6.62
C ARG A 178 -4.42 5.57 6.24
N SER A 179 -3.67 4.56 5.79
CA SER A 179 -2.31 4.74 5.25
C SER A 179 -2.35 5.62 3.99
N ARG A 180 -3.34 5.43 3.11
CA ARG A 180 -3.55 6.32 1.95
C ARG A 180 -3.99 7.72 2.36
N TRP A 181 -4.76 7.87 3.44
CA TRP A 181 -5.07 9.21 3.97
C TRP A 181 -3.81 9.95 4.39
N MET A 182 -2.92 9.29 5.15
CA MET A 182 -1.65 9.89 5.56
C MET A 182 -0.79 10.24 4.34
N ARG A 183 -0.73 9.35 3.34
CA ARG A 183 -0.05 9.64 2.07
C ARG A 183 -0.63 10.88 1.40
N SER A 184 -1.95 10.95 1.23
CA SER A 184 -2.63 12.08 0.57
C SER A 184 -2.39 13.40 1.32
N ALA A 185 -2.38 13.38 2.65
CA ALA A 185 -2.03 14.54 3.47
C ALA A 185 -0.56 14.96 3.24
N ALA A 186 0.38 14.01 3.22
CA ALA A 186 1.79 14.27 2.97
C ALA A 186 2.09 14.71 1.53
N VAL A 187 1.33 14.25 0.53
CA VAL A 187 1.43 14.73 -0.86
C VAL A 187 0.98 16.18 -0.96
N THR A 188 -0.05 16.56 -0.18
CA THR A 188 -0.54 17.94 -0.10
C THR A 188 0.47 18.86 0.59
N ASP A 189 1.16 18.38 1.63
CA ASP A 189 2.21 19.11 2.34
C ASP A 189 3.48 18.25 2.56
N PRO A 190 4.34 18.10 1.54
CA PRO A 190 5.57 17.32 1.65
C PRO A 190 6.55 17.89 2.68
N GLY A 191 6.45 19.21 2.94
CA GLY A 191 7.31 19.92 3.89
C GLY A 191 7.16 19.41 5.32
N ALA A 192 5.98 18.87 5.68
CA ALA A 192 5.75 18.23 6.98
C ALA A 192 6.67 17.01 7.23
N LEU A 193 7.19 16.38 6.16
CA LEU A 193 8.16 15.29 6.21
C LEU A 193 9.60 15.73 5.88
N GLY A 194 9.83 17.04 5.70
CA GLY A 194 11.11 17.57 5.24
C GLY A 194 11.42 17.27 3.77
N LEU A 195 10.38 17.08 2.95
CA LEU A 195 10.49 16.83 1.51
C LEU A 195 10.08 18.05 0.69
N VAL A 196 10.60 18.13 -0.53
CA VAL A 196 10.31 19.20 -1.49
C VAL A 196 9.16 18.82 -2.42
N ASP A 197 9.08 17.55 -2.77
CA ASP A 197 8.01 16.95 -3.55
C ASP A 197 7.69 15.55 -3.03
N LEU A 198 6.51 15.06 -3.39
CA LEU A 198 6.07 13.72 -3.09
C LEU A 198 5.01 13.30 -4.10
N GLN A 199 5.15 12.11 -4.69
CA GLN A 199 4.19 11.54 -5.64
C GLN A 199 3.82 10.11 -5.26
N PRO A 200 2.52 9.74 -5.25
CA PRO A 200 2.09 8.37 -4.97
C PRO A 200 2.72 7.35 -5.93
N VAL A 201 3.07 6.19 -5.38
CA VAL A 201 3.50 5.00 -6.16
C VAL A 201 2.84 3.74 -5.63
N GLU A 202 2.71 2.72 -6.47
CA GLU A 202 2.20 1.42 -6.03
C GLU A 202 3.20 0.67 -5.14
N THR A 203 2.67 -0.06 -4.16
CA THR A 203 3.46 -1.00 -3.36
C THR A 203 3.50 -2.37 -4.01
N THR A 204 4.40 -3.24 -3.55
CA THR A 204 4.41 -4.65 -4.03
C THR A 204 3.21 -5.47 -3.55
N PHE A 205 2.41 -4.94 -2.63
CA PHE A 205 1.19 -5.54 -2.07
C PHE A 205 0.05 -4.52 -2.04
N PRO A 206 -0.52 -4.18 -3.20
CA PRO A 206 -1.65 -3.25 -3.26
C PRO A 206 -2.91 -3.88 -2.62
N PRO A 207 -3.80 -3.07 -2.05
CA PRO A 207 -5.04 -3.56 -1.44
C PRO A 207 -5.99 -4.13 -2.50
N ALA A 208 -6.63 -5.27 -2.20
CA ALA A 208 -7.63 -5.86 -3.08
C ALA A 208 -8.96 -5.08 -3.06
N SER A 209 -9.20 -4.28 -2.03
CA SER A 209 -10.36 -3.40 -1.93
C SER A 209 -10.13 -2.24 -0.95
N VAL A 210 -10.96 -1.21 -1.01
CA VAL A 210 -10.94 -0.07 -0.07
C VAL A 210 -11.12 -0.43 1.41
N ARG A 211 -11.59 -1.65 1.71
CA ARG A 211 -11.75 -2.15 3.09
C ARG A 211 -10.48 -2.77 3.64
N GLU A 212 -9.55 -3.13 2.77
CA GLU A 212 -8.27 -3.71 3.15
C GLU A 212 -7.29 -2.57 3.43
N GLU A 213 -6.95 -2.40 4.70
CA GLU A 213 -5.85 -1.52 5.07
C GLU A 213 -4.54 -2.17 4.66
N ARG A 214 -3.76 -1.47 3.83
CA ARG A 214 -2.41 -1.85 3.41
C ARG A 214 -1.51 -0.63 3.45
N PRO A 215 -0.19 -0.81 3.62
CA PRO A 215 0.76 0.29 3.47
C PRO A 215 0.59 0.99 2.13
N ALA A 216 0.70 2.31 2.15
CA ALA A 216 0.68 3.15 0.96
C ALA A 216 2.06 3.78 0.77
N ALA A 217 2.50 3.98 -0.47
CA ALA A 217 3.83 4.52 -0.74
C ALA A 217 3.80 5.77 -1.63
N ALA A 218 4.84 6.58 -1.49
CA ALA A 218 5.13 7.71 -2.36
C ALA A 218 6.64 7.91 -2.51
N LEU A 219 7.06 8.40 -3.67
CA LEU A 219 8.45 8.79 -3.95
C LEU A 219 8.58 10.31 -3.87
N GLY A 220 9.64 10.78 -3.26
CA GLY A 220 9.89 12.21 -3.13
C GLY A 220 11.38 12.54 -3.02
N HIS A 221 11.67 13.83 -2.90
CA HIS A 221 13.03 14.33 -2.77
C HIS A 221 13.20 15.20 -1.52
N ARG A 222 14.33 15.04 -0.83
CA ARG A 222 14.78 15.97 0.21
C ARG A 222 15.36 17.25 -0.42
N GLY A 223 15.58 18.27 0.41
CA GLY A 223 16.15 19.56 -0.03
C GLY A 223 17.57 19.48 -0.59
N ASP A 224 18.31 18.41 -0.33
CA ASP A 224 19.63 18.12 -0.89
C ASP A 224 19.59 17.28 -2.19
N GLY A 225 18.39 16.91 -2.65
CA GLY A 225 18.17 16.08 -3.83
C GLY A 225 18.20 14.57 -3.57
N GLU A 226 18.35 14.12 -2.32
CA GLU A 226 18.19 12.70 -1.98
C GLU A 226 16.77 12.24 -2.32
N SER A 227 16.64 11.25 -3.20
CA SER A 227 15.36 10.57 -3.44
C SER A 227 15.10 9.53 -2.35
N VAL A 228 13.89 9.57 -1.78
CA VAL A 228 13.44 8.69 -0.71
C VAL A 228 12.12 8.02 -1.06
N LEU A 229 11.93 6.80 -0.59
CA LEU A 229 10.64 6.11 -0.61
C LEU A 229 9.97 6.31 0.74
N VAL A 230 8.83 6.98 0.76
CA VAL A 230 8.01 7.14 1.96
C VAL A 230 6.93 6.07 1.97
N VAL A 231 6.82 5.32 3.05
CA VAL A 231 5.79 4.27 3.22
C VAL A 231 4.99 4.53 4.47
N PHE A 232 3.70 4.73 4.29
CA PHE A 232 2.73 5.07 5.32
C PHE A 232 2.08 3.79 5.83
N GLY A 233 1.97 3.66 7.15
CA GLY A 233 1.27 2.57 7.82
C GLY A 233 0.35 3.08 8.91
N ALA A 234 -0.85 2.51 9.00
CA ALA A 234 -1.81 2.80 10.06
C ALA A 234 -2.31 1.51 10.71
N GLY A 235 -2.38 1.51 12.04
CA GLY A 235 -2.65 0.35 12.87
C GLY A 235 -1.39 -0.49 13.17
N THR A 236 -1.58 -1.58 13.91
CA THR A 236 -0.50 -2.45 14.41
C THR A 236 0.04 -3.44 13.38
N GLY A 237 -0.10 -3.15 12.08
CA GLY A 237 0.19 -4.11 11.01
C GLY A 237 1.67 -4.45 10.93
N PHE A 238 2.03 -5.72 11.20
CA PHE A 238 3.41 -6.23 11.08
C PHE A 238 3.97 -6.18 9.64
N GLU A 239 3.11 -5.97 8.65
CA GLU A 239 3.47 -5.93 7.24
C GLU A 239 4.22 -4.67 6.79
N LEU A 240 4.19 -3.59 7.56
CA LEU A 240 4.73 -2.29 7.13
C LEU A 240 6.18 -2.40 6.66
N VAL A 241 7.07 -2.96 7.48
CA VAL A 241 8.49 -3.04 7.15
C VAL A 241 8.75 -3.98 5.97
N PRO A 242 8.27 -5.25 5.96
CA PRO A 242 8.49 -6.13 4.81
C PRO A 242 7.95 -5.54 3.49
N VAL A 243 6.75 -4.95 3.51
CA VAL A 243 6.19 -4.30 2.31
C VAL A 243 7.04 -3.12 1.89
N ALA A 244 7.51 -2.29 2.82
CA ALA A 244 8.32 -1.12 2.50
C ALA A 244 9.67 -1.48 1.87
N VAL A 245 10.39 -2.45 2.44
CA VAL A 245 11.70 -2.87 1.90
C VAL A 245 11.58 -3.61 0.57
N ASP A 246 10.50 -4.36 0.34
CA ASP A 246 10.22 -5.01 -0.96
C ASP A 246 9.79 -3.97 -2.01
N THR A 247 8.99 -2.97 -1.61
CA THR A 247 8.60 -1.84 -2.46
C THR A 247 9.79 -0.98 -2.84
N ARG A 248 10.79 -0.82 -1.96
CA ARG A 248 12.07 -0.16 -2.32
C ARG A 248 12.74 -0.86 -3.50
N GLU A 249 12.82 -2.19 -3.49
CA GLU A 249 13.47 -2.92 -4.60
C GLU A 249 12.69 -2.76 -5.92
N LEU A 250 11.39 -2.50 -5.86
CA LEU A 250 10.56 -2.22 -7.04
C LEU A 250 10.71 -0.77 -7.53
N GLN A 251 10.54 0.20 -6.64
CA GLN A 251 10.33 1.60 -7.00
C GLN A 251 11.60 2.46 -6.91
N ALA A 252 12.49 2.15 -5.96
CA ALA A 252 13.65 2.98 -5.66
C ALA A 252 14.83 2.17 -5.09
N PRO A 253 15.46 1.27 -5.89
CA PRO A 253 16.52 0.41 -5.40
C PRO A 253 17.66 1.17 -4.73
N GLY A 254 18.06 0.73 -3.54
CA GLY A 254 19.17 1.32 -2.78
C GLY A 254 18.86 2.66 -2.09
N ARG A 255 17.63 3.20 -2.21
CA ARG A 255 17.25 4.46 -1.58
C ARG A 255 16.81 4.28 -0.13
N THR A 256 16.86 5.38 0.62
CA THR A 256 16.34 5.45 1.98
C THR A 256 14.83 5.23 1.98
N VAL A 257 14.35 4.42 2.91
CA VAL A 257 12.93 4.21 3.18
C VAL A 257 12.57 4.98 4.44
N VAL A 258 11.56 5.85 4.36
CA VAL A 258 11.01 6.56 5.50
C VAL A 258 9.65 5.95 5.82
N LEU A 259 9.55 5.29 6.96
CA LEU A 259 8.28 4.76 7.48
C LEU A 259 7.56 5.86 8.25
N VAL A 260 6.30 6.08 7.92
CA VAL A 260 5.47 7.08 8.59
C VAL A 260 4.29 6.39 9.25
N VAL A 261 4.20 6.54 10.58
CA VAL A 261 3.13 5.92 11.39
C VAL A 261 2.54 6.93 12.38
N PRO A 262 1.28 6.74 12.82
CA PRO A 262 0.76 7.43 13.98
C PRO A 262 1.57 7.06 15.25
N PRO A 263 1.80 7.99 16.20
CA PRO A 263 2.53 7.69 17.44
C PRO A 263 1.98 6.47 18.20
N ARG A 264 0.65 6.29 18.20
CA ARG A 264 -0.01 5.14 18.86
C ARG A 264 0.27 3.78 18.23
N ASP A 265 0.69 3.78 16.96
CA ASP A 265 0.98 2.56 16.20
C ASP A 265 2.48 2.20 16.27
N HIS A 266 3.31 3.08 16.83
CA HIS A 266 4.71 2.79 17.11
C HIS A 266 4.82 1.86 18.33
N MET A 267 5.17 0.60 18.05
CA MET A 267 5.41 -0.43 19.06
C MET A 267 6.86 -0.92 18.99
N ALA A 268 7.39 -1.45 20.09
CA ALA A 268 8.77 -1.99 20.12
C ALA A 268 9.05 -3.07 19.07
N SER A 269 8.04 -3.84 18.65
CA SER A 269 8.20 -4.80 17.54
C SER A 269 8.46 -4.14 16.19
N LEU A 270 8.01 -2.89 16.00
CA LEU A 270 8.31 -2.12 14.81
C LEU A 270 9.79 -1.73 14.78
N ASP A 271 10.35 -1.27 15.91
CA ASP A 271 11.79 -0.99 16.03
C ASP A 271 12.65 -2.22 15.68
N GLU A 272 12.27 -3.39 16.21
CA GLU A 272 12.93 -4.67 15.91
C GLU A 272 12.95 -4.95 14.39
N LEU A 273 11.83 -4.67 13.70
CA LEU A 273 11.73 -4.85 12.26
C LEU A 273 12.47 -3.77 11.46
N VAL A 274 12.42 -2.50 11.88
CA VAL A 274 13.17 -1.40 11.26
C VAL A 274 14.67 -1.69 11.29
N ALA A 275 15.17 -2.19 12.43
CA ALA A 275 16.55 -2.63 12.57
C ALA A 275 16.89 -3.77 11.59
N ALA A 276 16.00 -4.76 11.47
CA ALA A 276 16.19 -5.87 10.53
C ALA A 276 16.19 -5.40 9.06
N GLY A 277 15.32 -4.45 8.69
CA GLY A 277 15.27 -3.89 7.34
C GLY A 277 16.51 -3.05 6.98
N SER A 278 17.09 -2.35 7.95
CA SER A 278 18.32 -1.57 7.76
C SER A 278 19.58 -2.43 7.70
N ALA A 279 19.65 -3.49 8.52
CA ALA A 279 20.80 -4.38 8.60
C ALA A 279 21.05 -5.18 7.31
N ALA A 280 20.01 -5.38 6.48
CA ALA A 280 20.11 -6.11 5.22
C ALA A 280 21.05 -5.47 4.17
N GLY A 281 21.59 -4.27 4.41
CA GLY A 281 22.59 -3.63 3.55
C GLY A 281 22.04 -3.14 2.20
N ARG A 282 20.72 -2.97 2.10
CA ARG A 282 19.99 -2.55 0.88
C ARG A 282 19.53 -1.09 0.89
N GLY A 283 19.85 -0.35 1.95
CA GLY A 283 19.41 1.01 2.18
C GLY A 283 19.01 1.22 3.64
N VAL A 284 18.92 2.48 4.06
CA VAL A 284 18.51 2.85 5.43
C VAL A 284 16.99 2.79 5.54
N VAL A 285 16.48 2.34 6.69
CA VAL A 285 15.07 2.43 7.05
C VAL A 285 14.95 3.37 8.25
N GLU A 286 14.25 4.48 8.07
CA GLU A 286 13.95 5.48 9.09
C GLU A 286 12.49 5.35 9.54
N LEU A 287 12.19 5.73 10.78
CA LEU A 287 10.84 5.77 11.31
C LEU A 287 10.52 7.17 11.81
N ILE A 288 9.38 7.71 11.37
CA ILE A 288 8.88 9.02 11.78
C ILE A 288 7.44 8.84 12.28
N GLU A 289 7.14 9.45 13.42
CA GLU A 289 5.79 9.57 13.94
C GLU A 289 5.14 10.86 13.46
N VAL A 290 3.89 10.76 12.97
CA VAL A 290 3.11 11.91 12.51
C VAL A 290 1.71 11.84 13.08
N ASP A 291 1.20 12.97 13.58
CA ASP A 291 -0.19 13.08 13.99
C ASP A 291 -1.11 12.79 12.79
N PRO A 292 -1.97 11.77 12.87
CA PRO A 292 -2.79 11.41 11.74
C PRO A 292 -3.89 12.46 11.51
N PRO A 293 -4.42 12.58 10.29
CA PRO A 293 -5.49 13.52 9.99
C PRO A 293 -6.82 13.17 10.67
N TRP A 294 -7.05 11.92 11.08
CA TRP A 294 -8.29 11.52 11.76
C TRP A 294 -8.22 11.74 13.28
N ALA A 295 -9.39 11.86 13.92
CA ALA A 295 -9.48 11.86 15.38
C ALA A 295 -8.98 10.52 15.94
N THR A 296 -7.99 10.58 16.84
CA THR A 296 -7.38 9.42 17.51
C THR A 296 -8.09 9.00 18.76
#